data_AF-F9T0Z4-F1
#
_entry.id   AF-F9T0Z4-F1
#
_cell.length_a   1.000
_cell.length_b   1.000
_cell.length_c   1.000
_cell.angle_alpha   90.00
_cell.angle_beta   90.00
_cell.angle_gamma   90.00
#
_symmetry.space_group_name_H-M   'P 1'
#
loop_
_entity.id
_entity.type
_entity.pdbx_description
1 polymer ?
#
loop_
_entity_poly.entity_id
_entity_poly.type
_entity_poly.pdbx_seq_one_letter_code
_entity_poly.pdbx_strand_id
1 'polypeptide(L)'
;MAKRTHELDEVIISELQSHGYIKSEAEAYLKRNVYNLNKSEVATIKNYAEHFGLSAKEKLIEDILELRRESILLKLTEQASCV
;
A
#
# COMPACT_ATOMS: atom_id res chain seq x y z
N MET A 1 11.25 -16.67 2.89
CA MET A 1 11.56 -15.65 1.88
C MET A 1 11.49 -14.31 2.57
N ALA A 2 12.60 -13.57 2.62
CA ALA A 2 12.61 -12.24 3.23
C ALA A 2 11.59 -11.37 2.48
N LYS A 3 10.51 -10.96 3.16
CA LYS A 3 9.62 -9.95 2.62
C LYS A 3 10.49 -8.72 2.38
N ARG A 4 10.68 -8.31 1.12
CA ARG A 4 11.13 -6.93 0.85
C ARG A 4 10.06 -6.04 1.45
N THR A 5 10.34 -5.48 2.61
CA THR A 5 9.59 -4.36 3.16
C THR A 5 9.89 -3.17 2.26
N HIS A 6 8.84 -2.54 1.74
CA HIS A 6 8.99 -1.33 0.95
C HIS A 6 9.39 -0.19 1.90
N GLU A 7 10.29 0.70 1.50
CA GLU A 7 10.80 1.76 2.40
C GLU A 7 9.66 2.63 2.94
N LEU A 8 8.69 2.97 2.10
CA LEU A 8 7.49 3.70 2.53
C LEU A 8 6.62 2.94 3.54
N ASP A 9 6.67 1.61 3.61
CA ASP A 9 5.93 0.87 4.64
C ASP A 9 6.50 1.18 6.04
N GLU A 10 7.83 1.31 6.16
CA GLU A 10 8.49 1.63 7.42
C GLU A 10 8.15 3.05 7.87
N VAL A 11 8.08 3.99 6.91
CA VAL A 11 7.64 5.37 7.16
C VAL A 11 6.19 5.39 7.61
N ILE A 12 5.29 4.69 6.90
CA ILE A 12 3.87 4.61 7.26
C ILE A 12 3.68 3.98 8.64
N ILE A 13 4.42 2.91 8.95
CA ILE A 13 4.36 2.28 10.28
C ILE A 13 4.80 3.27 11.35
N SER A 14 5.93 3.95 11.14
CA SER A 14 6.45 4.93 12.10
C SER A 14 5.46 6.06 12.35
N GLU A 15 4.82 6.55 11.29
CA GLU A 15 3.82 7.61 11.39
C GLU A 15 2.52 7.12 12.04
N LEU A 16 2.05 5.90 11.74
CA LEU A 16 0.91 5.33 12.47
C LEU A 16 1.23 5.17 13.96
N GLN A 17 2.45 4.79 14.30
CA GLN A 17 2.88 4.69 15.70
C GLN A 17 2.94 6.05 16.40
N SER A 18 3.34 7.13 15.70
CA SER A 18 3.29 8.50 16.24
C SER A 18 1.84 8.92 16.57
N HIS A 19 0.87 8.41 15.81
CA HIS A 19 -0.56 8.61 16.03
C HIS A 19 -1.20 7.62 17.04
N GLY A 20 -0.39 6.83 17.76
CA GLY A 20 -0.84 5.98 18.87
C GLY A 20 -1.15 4.53 18.52
N TYR A 21 -0.92 4.09 17.28
CA TYR A 21 -1.06 2.69 16.90
C TYR A 21 0.10 1.85 17.47
N ILE A 22 -0.15 0.63 17.91
CA ILE A 22 0.95 -0.31 18.17
C ILE A 22 1.42 -0.95 16.87
N LYS A 23 2.65 -1.48 16.84
CA LYS A 23 3.28 -2.03 15.62
C LYS A 23 2.38 -3.02 14.87
N SER A 24 1.73 -3.94 15.58
CA SER A 24 0.84 -4.94 14.97
C SER A 24 -0.41 -4.31 14.34
N GLU A 25 -0.91 -3.22 14.90
CA GLU A 25 -2.05 -2.49 14.33
C GLU A 25 -1.63 -1.71 13.09
N ALA A 26 -0.46 -1.08 13.11
CA ALA A 26 0.10 -0.39 11.95
C ALA A 26 0.36 -1.36 10.77
N GLU A 27 0.91 -2.54 11.06
CA GLU A 27 1.09 -3.61 10.08
C GLU A 27 -0.26 -4.14 9.54
N ALA A 28 -1.26 -4.30 10.41
CA ALA A 28 -2.60 -4.70 10.01
C ALA A 28 -3.27 -3.63 9.12
N TYR A 29 -3.05 -2.35 9.43
CA TYR A 29 -3.53 -1.21 8.64
C TYR A 29 -2.91 -1.22 7.23
N LEU A 30 -1.59 -1.40 7.11
CA LEU A 30 -0.93 -1.55 5.81
C LEU A 30 -1.46 -2.75 5.03
N LYS A 31 -1.60 -3.91 5.67
CA LYS A 31 -2.15 -5.11 5.02
C LYS A 31 -3.54 -4.85 4.46
N ARG A 32 -4.39 -4.13 5.21
CA ARG A 32 -5.76 -3.83 4.83
C ARG A 32 -5.87 -2.76 3.73
N ASN A 33 -5.04 -1.72 3.78
CA ASN A 33 -5.21 -0.54 2.94
C ASN A 33 -4.26 -0.50 1.73
N VAL A 34 -3.09 -1.14 1.81
CA VAL A 34 -2.12 -1.21 0.72
C VAL A 34 -2.24 -2.55 0.00
N TYR A 35 -2.07 -3.65 0.72
CA TYR A 35 -1.89 -4.98 0.12
C TYR A 35 -3.18 -5.75 -0.20
N ASN A 36 -4.32 -5.31 0.34
CA ASN A 36 -5.58 -5.96 0.07
C ASN A 36 -6.17 -5.46 -1.25
N LEU A 37 -5.96 -6.22 -2.33
CA LEU A 37 -6.60 -5.97 -3.61
C LEU A 37 -8.02 -6.49 -3.58
N ASN A 38 -8.99 -5.63 -3.93
CA ASN A 38 -10.38 -6.03 -3.98
C ASN A 38 -10.68 -6.85 -5.26
N LYS A 39 -11.86 -7.49 -5.32
CA LYS A 39 -12.22 -8.36 -6.46
C LYS A 39 -12.23 -7.62 -7.81
N SER A 40 -12.61 -6.34 -7.82
CA SER A 40 -12.63 -5.52 -9.03
C SER A 40 -11.22 -5.24 -9.52
N GLU A 41 -10.31 -4.90 -8.62
CA GLU A 41 -8.90 -4.66 -8.96
C GLU A 41 -8.22 -5.93 -9.46
N VAL A 42 -8.48 -7.07 -8.82
CA VAL A 42 -7.99 -8.37 -9.29
C VAL A 42 -8.50 -8.68 -10.69
N ALA A 43 -9.76 -8.37 -11.00
CA ALA A 43 -10.31 -8.54 -12.34
C ALA A 43 -9.61 -7.62 -13.37
N THR A 44 -9.43 -6.33 -13.04
CA THR A 44 -8.70 -5.39 -13.89
C THR A 44 -7.28 -5.84 -14.17
N ILE A 45 -6.55 -6.28 -13.13
CA ILE A 45 -5.18 -6.79 -13.24
C ILE A 45 -5.12 -8.03 -14.13
N LYS A 46 -6.10 -8.94 -14.03
CA LYS A 46 -6.17 -10.14 -14.88
C LYS A 46 -6.41 -9.76 -16.35
N ASN A 47 -7.40 -8.92 -16.61
CA ASN A 47 -7.69 -8.47 -17.97
C ASN A 47 -6.47 -7.76 -18.59
N TYR A 48 -5.80 -6.91 -17.82
CA TYR A 48 -4.59 -6.23 -18.26
C TYR A 48 -3.46 -7.23 -18.60
N ALA A 49 -3.27 -8.26 -17.76
CA ALA A 49 -2.29 -9.31 -18.01
C ALA A 49 -2.59 -10.12 -19.28
N GLU A 50 -3.86 -10.35 -19.62
CA GLU A 50 -4.24 -11.04 -20.85
C GLU A 50 -3.85 -10.26 -22.10
N HIS A 51 -3.90 -8.92 -22.05
CA HIS A 51 -3.55 -8.06 -23.18
C HIS A 51 -2.06 -7.74 -23.28
N PHE A 52 -1.36 -7.61 -22.14
CA PHE A 52 0.00 -7.07 -22.09
C PHE A 52 1.04 -8.03 -21.49
N GLY A 53 0.62 -9.21 -21.05
CA GLY A 53 1.48 -10.24 -20.49
C GLY A 53 1.83 -10.04 -19.01
N LEU A 54 2.66 -10.96 -18.48
CA LEU A 54 2.94 -11.07 -17.04
C LEU A 54 3.75 -9.89 -16.50
N SER A 55 4.74 -9.38 -17.23
CA SER A 55 5.58 -8.27 -16.77
C SER A 55 4.78 -6.97 -16.61
N ALA A 56 3.82 -6.73 -17.51
CA ALA A 56 2.94 -5.56 -17.42
C ALA A 56 1.98 -5.66 -16.21
N LYS A 57 1.54 -6.88 -15.89
CA LYS A 57 0.75 -7.17 -14.69
C LYS A 57 1.52 -6.87 -13.40
N GLU A 58 2.77 -7.31 -13.31
CA GLU A 58 3.62 -7.07 -12.13
C GLU A 58 3.82 -5.57 -11.90
N LYS A 59 4.16 -4.84 -12.98
CA LYS A 59 4.27 -3.38 -12.92
C LYS A 59 2.98 -2.70 -12.49
N LEU A 60 1.84 -3.10 -13.07
CA LEU A 60 0.54 -2.53 -12.69
C LEU A 60 0.22 -2.76 -11.20
N ILE A 61 0.57 -3.93 -10.66
CA ILE A 61 0.41 -4.20 -9.23
C ILE A 61 1.32 -3.29 -8.42
N GLU A 62 2.60 -3.15 -8.79
CA GLU A 62 3.53 -2.24 -8.11
C GLU A 62 3.02 -0.79 -8.11
N ASP A 63 2.60 -0.28 -9.25
CA ASP A 63 2.05 1.08 -9.40
C ASP A 63 0.82 1.29 -8.49
N ILE A 64 -0.10 0.31 -8.44
CA ILE A 64 -1.28 0.37 -7.55
C ILE A 64 -0.86 0.43 -6.08
N LEU A 65 0.12 -0.41 -5.68
CA LEU A 65 0.59 -0.45 -4.30
C LEU A 65 1.32 0.84 -3.92
N GLU A 66 2.13 1.40 -4.82
CA GLU A 66 2.87 2.64 -4.61
C GLU A 66 1.93 3.84 -4.43
N LEU A 67 0.95 4.01 -5.32
CA LEU A 67 -0.08 5.06 -5.21
C LEU A 67 -0.87 4.97 -3.89
N ARG A 68 -1.13 3.75 -3.39
CA ARG A 68 -1.79 3.56 -2.09
C ARG A 68 -0.91 4.00 -0.92
N ARG A 69 0.39 3.69 -0.96
CA ARG A 69 1.34 4.13 0.07
C ARG A 69 1.43 5.65 0.11
N GLU A 70 1.58 6.29 -1.05
CA GLU A 70 1.60 7.74 -1.18
C GLU A 70 0.31 8.37 -0.63
N SER A 71 -0.86 7.83 -1.01
CA SER A 71 -2.15 8.32 -0.52
C SER A 71 -2.30 8.22 0.99
N ILE A 72 -1.78 7.16 1.61
CA ILE A 72 -1.79 7.00 3.07
C ILE A 72 -0.87 8.02 3.72
N LEU A 73 0.36 8.18 3.21
CA LEU A 73 1.31 9.17 3.75
C LEU A 73 0.73 10.58 3.70
N LEU A 74 0.17 10.99 2.56
CA LEU A 74 -0.49 12.28 2.42
C LEU A 74 -1.56 12.47 3.52
N LYS A 75 -2.45 11.50 3.68
CA LYS A 75 -3.51 11.56 4.71
C LYS A 75 -2.97 11.66 6.13
N LEU A 76 -1.87 10.98 6.44
CA LEU A 76 -1.26 11.02 7.77
C LEU A 76 -0.58 12.38 8.01
N THR A 77 0.10 12.94 7.00
CA THR A 77 0.73 14.27 7.10
C THR A 77 -0.27 15.43 7.15
N GLU A 78 -1.40 15.32 6.47
CA GLU A 78 -2.51 16.29 6.54
C GLU A 78 -3.15 16.30 7.94
N GLN A 79 -3.24 15.14 8.60
CA GLN A 79 -3.74 15.03 9.96
C GLN A 79 -2.77 15.62 10.99
N ALA A 80 -1.46 15.52 10.75
CA ALA A 80 -0.43 16.09 11.62
C ALA A 80 -0.36 17.64 11.57
N SER A 81 -0.87 18.27 10.50
CA SER A 81 -0.78 19.72 10.27
C SER A 81 -1.97 20.53 10.79
N CYS A 82 -2.90 19.90 11.51
CA CYS A 82 -4.09 20.53 12.09
C CYS A 82 -4.02 20.74 13.62
N VAL A 83 -2.82 20.79 14.21
CA VAL A 83 -2.60 21.06 15.66
C VAL A 83 -1.81 22.34 15.85
#